data_AF-A0A537W2Y9-F1
#
_entry.id   AF-A0A537W2Y9-F1
#
_cell.length_a   1.000
_cell.length_b   1.000
_cell.length_c   1.000
_cell.angle_alpha   90.00
_cell.angle_beta   90.00
_cell.angle_gamma   90.00
#
_symmetry.space_group_name_H-M   'P 1'
#
loop_
_entity.id
_entity.type
_entity.pdbx_description
1 polymer ?
#
loop_
_entity_poly.entity_id
_entity_poly.type
_entity_poly.pdbx_seq_one_letter_code
_entity_poly.pdbx_strand_id
1 'polypeptide(L)'
;MSQLPRTEVVNFVAVQAYRYSPLRVPGYGGTLEPYVVPSAAGPPTALICYAAKGSETYIRECEQIVATLTVFGYSGYDLTPKPGYASRLGPLVGALDSERMTLRREMGQRRTAAATAGLAAGLADRFATAAASLRTIQAPVAARAAQAALVDAMERTGRSYRALGSAVGAEGSGGLAVTQPQVAEAELGLDRALETFALLGYKHA
;
A
#
# COMPACT_ATOMS: atom_id res chain seq x y z
N MET A 1 -13.28 5.40 -3.46
CA MET A 1 -12.30 4.60 -2.69
C MET A 1 -12.88 4.37 -1.32
N SER A 2 -12.96 3.11 -0.87
CA SER A 2 -13.38 2.81 0.50
C SER A 2 -12.34 3.39 1.45
N GLN A 3 -12.78 4.09 2.50
CA GLN A 3 -11.88 4.63 3.50
C GLN A 3 -11.10 3.48 4.14
N LEU A 4 -9.76 3.53 4.07
CA LEU A 4 -8.92 2.54 4.75
C LEU A 4 -9.20 2.55 6.25
N PRO A 5 -9.15 1.38 6.92
CA PRO A 5 -9.29 1.34 8.36
C PRO A 5 -8.15 2.13 9.01
N ARG A 6 -8.46 2.78 10.14
CA ARG A 6 -7.40 3.36 10.97
C ARG A 6 -6.63 2.24 11.64
N THR A 7 -5.31 2.35 11.65
CA THR A 7 -4.41 1.39 12.28
C THR A 7 -3.83 1.99 13.57
N GLU A 8 -3.89 1.23 14.65
CA GLU A 8 -3.22 1.52 15.92
C GLU A 8 -2.31 0.36 16.30
N VAL A 9 -1.12 0.63 16.84
CA VAL A 9 -0.27 -0.39 17.44
C VAL A 9 -0.65 -0.54 18.90
N VAL A 10 -1.09 -1.74 19.29
CA VAL A 10 -1.44 -2.08 20.66
C VAL A 10 -0.48 -3.12 21.23
N ASN A 11 -0.26 -3.07 22.54
CA ASN A 11 0.57 -4.04 23.24
C ASN A 11 -0.33 -5.10 23.88
N PHE A 12 -0.09 -6.36 23.54
CA PHE A 12 -0.53 -7.51 24.33
C PHE A 12 0.57 -7.90 25.31
N VAL A 13 0.27 -8.83 26.23
CA VAL A 13 1.22 -9.26 27.26
C VAL A 13 2.57 -9.70 26.68
N ALA A 14 2.59 -10.39 25.54
CA ALA A 14 3.80 -10.96 24.96
C ALA A 14 4.24 -10.35 23.62
N VAL A 15 3.34 -9.66 22.91
CA VAL A 15 3.56 -9.22 21.52
C VAL A 15 2.85 -7.90 21.24
N GLN A 16 3.23 -7.22 20.16
CA GLN A 16 2.45 -6.12 19.61
C GLN A 16 1.49 -6.63 18.54
N ALA A 17 0.37 -5.92 18.37
CA ALA A 17 -0.61 -6.17 17.32
C ALA A 17 -1.05 -4.87 16.64
N TYR A 18 -1.50 -4.98 15.39
CA TYR A 18 -2.24 -3.93 14.71
C TYR A 18 -3.72 -4.05 15.07
N ARG A 19 -4.28 -3.05 15.74
CA ARG A 19 -5.73 -2.87 15.89
C ARG A 19 -6.24 -2.05 14.72
N TYR A 20 -7.25 -2.55 14.03
CA TYR A 20 -7.93 -1.83 12.96
C TYR A 20 -9.24 -1.22 13.46
N SER A 21 -9.63 -0.08 12.89
CA SER A 21 -10.95 0.50 13.16
C SER A 21 -12.06 -0.50 12.86
N PRO A 22 -13.19 -0.46 13.59
CA PRO A 22 -14.22 -1.47 13.46
C PRO A 22 -14.73 -1.63 12.03
N LEU A 23 -14.79 -2.87 11.57
CA LEU A 23 -15.26 -3.24 10.24
C LEU A 23 -16.76 -3.54 10.29
N ARG A 24 -17.46 -3.10 9.23
CA ARG A 24 -18.85 -3.48 8.95
C ARG A 24 -18.88 -4.32 7.70
N VAL A 25 -19.36 -5.55 7.84
CA VAL A 25 -19.46 -6.49 6.73
C VAL A 25 -20.91 -6.51 6.25
N PRO A 26 -21.19 -6.29 4.95
CA PRO A 26 -22.54 -6.41 4.41
C PRO A 26 -23.15 -7.77 4.76
N GLY A 27 -24.39 -7.79 5.25
CA GLY A 27 -25.06 -9.01 5.71
C GLY A 27 -24.74 -9.43 7.16
N TYR A 28 -23.78 -8.78 7.82
CA TYR A 28 -23.51 -8.96 9.24
C TYR A 28 -24.10 -7.78 10.05
N GLY A 29 -25.06 -8.07 10.94
CA GLY A 29 -25.74 -7.06 11.76
C GLY A 29 -24.93 -6.57 12.99
N GLY A 30 -23.66 -6.94 13.08
CA GLY A 30 -22.79 -6.64 14.21
C GLY A 30 -21.54 -5.82 13.83
N THR A 31 -20.67 -5.67 14.81
CA THR A 31 -19.38 -4.98 14.66
C THR A 31 -18.24 -5.99 14.73
N LEU A 32 -17.19 -5.78 13.93
CA LEU A 32 -15.96 -6.58 13.96
C LEU A 32 -14.78 -5.69 14.32
N GLU A 33 -14.02 -6.03 15.36
CA GLU A 33 -12.80 -5.35 15.77
C GLU A 33 -11.60 -6.27 15.53
N PRO A 34 -10.82 -6.04 14.46
CA PRO A 34 -9.70 -6.91 14.11
C PRO A 34 -8.41 -6.49 14.82
N TYR A 35 -7.67 -7.49 15.29
CA TYR A 35 -6.32 -7.39 15.78
C TYR A 35 -5.42 -8.34 14.98
N VAL A 36 -4.30 -7.85 14.47
CA VAL A 36 -3.38 -8.68 13.67
C VAL A 36 -2.01 -8.70 14.31
N VAL A 37 -1.55 -9.89 14.67
CA VAL A 37 -0.19 -10.16 15.12
C VAL A 37 0.62 -10.66 13.92
N PRO A 38 1.48 -9.82 13.32
CA PRO A 38 2.23 -10.20 12.13
C PRO A 38 3.37 -11.17 12.50
N SER A 39 3.63 -12.15 11.63
CA SER A 39 4.72 -13.11 11.80
C SER A 39 5.81 -12.85 10.77
N ALA A 40 7.08 -12.87 11.21
CA ALA A 40 8.20 -12.78 10.28
C ALA A 40 8.51 -14.12 9.59
N ALA A 41 8.04 -15.23 10.15
CA ALA A 41 8.37 -16.59 9.72
C ALA A 41 7.18 -17.37 9.12
N GLY A 42 6.02 -16.72 8.97
CA GLY A 42 4.80 -17.40 8.55
C GLY A 42 3.62 -16.44 8.36
N PRO A 43 2.39 -16.97 8.20
CA PRO A 43 1.20 -16.14 8.07
C PRO A 43 0.95 -15.31 9.34
N PRO A 44 0.32 -14.14 9.22
CA PRO A 44 -0.11 -13.37 10.38
C PRO A 44 -1.22 -14.12 11.14
N THR A 45 -1.31 -13.92 12.45
CA THR A 45 -2.45 -14.36 13.26
C THR A 45 -3.44 -13.21 13.37
N ALA A 46 -4.68 -13.43 12.96
CA ALA A 46 -5.78 -12.49 13.14
C ALA A 46 -6.67 -12.92 14.30
N LEU A 47 -6.95 -12.00 15.21
CA LEU A 47 -7.91 -12.14 16.30
C LEU A 47 -9.05 -11.17 16.02
N ILE A 48 -10.29 -11.59 16.20
CA ILE A 48 -11.46 -10.78 15.84
C ILE A 48 -12.41 -10.79 17.03
N CYS A 49 -12.64 -9.62 17.60
CA CYS A 49 -13.73 -9.41 18.54
C CYS A 49 -14.99 -9.04 17.78
N TYR A 50 -16.08 -9.75 18.05
CA TYR A 50 -17.33 -9.56 17.34
C TYR A 50 -18.52 -9.68 18.28
N ALA A 51 -19.54 -8.86 18.03
CA ALA A 51 -20.78 -8.88 18.79
C ALA A 51 -21.94 -8.30 17.98
N ALA A 52 -23.16 -8.70 18.33
CA ALA A 52 -24.37 -8.08 17.83
C ALA A 52 -24.45 -6.60 18.24
N LYS A 53 -25.22 -5.80 17.50
CA LYS A 53 -25.47 -4.41 17.85
C LYS A 53 -26.09 -4.30 19.26
N GLY A 54 -25.60 -3.36 20.08
CA GLY A 54 -26.07 -3.19 21.47
C GLY A 54 -25.44 -4.15 22.48
N SER A 55 -24.40 -4.90 22.08
CA SER A 55 -23.67 -5.85 22.93
C SER A 55 -22.23 -5.37 23.21
N GLU A 56 -22.04 -4.07 23.42
CA GLU A 56 -20.71 -3.44 23.56
C GLU A 56 -19.90 -3.98 24.75
N THR A 57 -20.56 -4.50 25.78
CA THR A 57 -19.88 -5.17 26.91
C THR A 57 -19.13 -6.42 26.47
N TYR A 58 -19.70 -7.23 25.56
CA TYR A 58 -19.04 -8.43 25.04
C TYR A 58 -17.82 -8.09 24.18
N ILE A 59 -17.85 -6.97 23.45
CA ILE A 59 -16.66 -6.48 22.75
C ILE A 59 -15.56 -6.18 23.76
N ARG A 60 -15.84 -5.41 24.82
CA ARG A 60 -14.84 -5.08 25.85
C ARG A 60 -14.27 -6.32 26.55
N GLU A 61 -15.10 -7.31 26.87
CA GLU A 61 -14.64 -8.57 27.45
C GLU A 61 -13.72 -9.34 26.48
N CYS A 62 -14.08 -9.38 25.20
CA CYS A 62 -13.23 -9.97 24.17
C CYS A 62 -11.88 -9.22 24.05
N GLU A 63 -11.89 -7.88 24.07
CA GLU A 63 -10.65 -7.09 24.03
C GLU A 63 -9.73 -7.43 25.21
N GLN A 64 -10.29 -7.62 26.40
CA GLN A 64 -9.53 -8.03 27.59
C GLN A 64 -8.92 -9.43 27.41
N ILE A 65 -9.68 -10.39 26.88
CA ILE A 65 -9.18 -11.73 26.58
C ILE A 65 -8.03 -11.64 25.57
N VAL A 66 -8.26 -10.95 24.45
CA VAL A 66 -7.28 -10.77 23.37
C VAL A 66 -5.98 -10.12 23.89
N ALA A 67 -6.07 -9.13 24.78
CA ALA A 67 -4.91 -8.47 25.37
C ALA A 67 -4.00 -9.42 26.19
N THR A 68 -4.56 -10.51 26.73
CA THR A 68 -3.84 -11.50 27.53
C THR A 68 -3.31 -12.69 26.72
N LEU A 69 -3.70 -12.81 25.45
CA LEU A 69 -3.28 -13.94 24.62
C LEU A 69 -1.77 -13.91 24.38
N THR A 70 -1.14 -15.06 24.63
CA THR A 70 0.25 -15.30 24.25
C THR A 70 0.24 -16.08 22.95
N VAL A 71 0.86 -15.53 21.91
CA VAL A 71 0.97 -16.21 20.61
C VAL A 71 2.33 -16.88 20.52
N PHE A 72 2.35 -18.22 20.54
CA PHE A 72 3.58 -19.01 20.49
C PHE A 72 4.21 -19.01 19.10
N GLY A 73 5.54 -19.09 19.04
CA GLY A 73 6.30 -19.09 17.77
C GLY A 73 6.54 -17.71 17.17
N TYR A 74 6.27 -16.64 17.91
CA TYR A 74 6.48 -15.26 17.47
C TYR A 74 7.79 -14.69 18.01
N SER A 75 8.65 -14.21 17.11
CA SER A 75 9.73 -13.29 17.47
C SER A 75 9.14 -11.88 17.48
N GLY A 76 8.84 -11.33 18.66
CA GLY A 76 8.32 -9.98 18.77
C GLY A 76 9.26 -8.98 18.10
N TYR A 77 8.74 -8.20 17.16
CA TYR A 77 9.43 -7.03 16.62
C TYR A 77 8.52 -5.81 16.76
N ASP A 78 9.15 -4.65 16.90
CA ASP A 78 8.44 -3.40 17.08
C ASP A 78 7.63 -3.04 15.82
N LEU A 79 6.32 -2.96 15.97
CA LEU A 79 5.36 -2.59 14.94
C LEU A 79 5.18 -1.08 14.81
N THR A 80 5.71 -0.32 15.77
CA THR A 80 5.63 1.15 15.76
C THR A 80 6.30 1.69 14.50
N PRO A 81 5.59 2.49 13.67
CA PRO A 81 6.16 3.14 12.50
C PRO A 81 7.45 3.89 12.86
N LYS A 82 8.54 3.58 12.19
CA LYS A 82 9.85 4.18 12.50
C LYS A 82 9.95 5.56 11.84
N PRO A 83 10.11 6.66 12.60
CA PRO A 83 10.14 8.02 12.02
C PRO A 83 11.23 8.21 10.97
N GLY A 84 12.43 7.66 11.21
CA GLY A 84 13.55 7.74 10.25
C GLY A 84 13.37 6.92 8.98
N TYR A 85 12.46 5.93 8.98
CA TYR A 85 12.04 5.26 7.75
C TYR A 85 10.98 6.08 7.02
N ALA A 86 9.96 6.55 7.76
CA ALA A 86 8.89 7.38 7.22
C ALA A 86 9.41 8.68 6.57
N SER A 87 10.39 9.34 7.18
CA SER A 87 10.98 10.59 6.66
C SER A 87 11.72 10.41 5.33
N ARG A 88 12.14 9.19 4.99
CA ARG A 88 12.79 8.87 3.71
C ARG A 88 11.79 8.34 2.69
N LEU A 89 10.87 7.47 3.12
CA LEU A 89 9.82 6.93 2.26
C LEU A 89 8.90 8.03 1.73
N GLY A 90 8.49 8.93 2.61
CA GLY A 90 7.46 9.92 2.32
C GLY A 90 7.78 10.84 1.14
N PRO A 91 8.89 11.59 1.18
CA PRO A 91 9.29 12.44 0.07
C PRO A 91 9.49 11.71 -1.25
N LEU A 92 10.02 10.47 -1.22
CA LEU A 92 10.20 9.64 -2.41
C LEU A 92 8.86 9.32 -3.08
N VAL A 93 7.88 8.87 -2.30
CA VAL A 93 6.53 8.56 -2.80
C VAL A 93 5.82 9.83 -3.27
N GLY A 94 5.87 10.91 -2.48
CA GLY A 94 5.20 12.17 -2.81
C GLY A 94 5.74 12.82 -4.08
N ALA A 95 7.07 12.79 -4.29
CA ALA A 95 7.68 13.29 -5.52
C ALA A 95 7.22 12.49 -6.75
N LEU A 96 7.24 11.16 -6.66
CA LEU A 96 6.81 10.28 -7.74
C LEU A 96 5.33 10.47 -8.09
N ASP A 97 4.46 10.60 -7.09
CA ASP A 97 3.03 10.83 -7.32
C ASP A 97 2.75 12.20 -7.97
N SER A 98 3.45 13.24 -7.53
CA SER A 98 3.35 14.58 -8.13
C SER A 98 3.79 14.59 -9.59
N GLU A 99 4.91 13.93 -9.91
CA GLU A 99 5.39 13.76 -11.28
C GLU A 99 4.39 12.95 -12.13
N ARG A 100 3.85 11.84 -11.59
CA ARG A 100 2.81 11.03 -12.22
C ARG A 100 1.61 11.89 -12.61
N MET A 101 1.05 12.64 -11.67
CA MET A 101 -0.12 13.49 -11.93
C MET A 101 0.16 14.57 -12.96
N THR A 102 1.33 15.21 -12.89
CA THR A 102 1.74 16.28 -13.81
C THR A 102 1.89 15.75 -15.23
N LEU A 103 2.66 14.67 -15.41
CA LEU A 103 2.94 14.11 -16.73
C LEU A 103 1.69 13.45 -17.34
N ARG A 104 0.79 12.86 -16.54
CA ARG A 104 -0.52 12.40 -17.03
C ARG A 104 -1.38 13.53 -17.57
N ARG A 105 -1.41 14.68 -16.88
CA ARG A 105 -2.13 15.86 -17.36
C ARG A 105 -1.55 16.36 -18.66
N GLU A 106 -0.23 16.45 -18.76
CA GLU A 106 0.44 16.86 -20.00
C GLU A 106 0.13 15.89 -21.15
N MET A 107 0.23 14.57 -20.94
CA MET A 107 -0.12 13.58 -21.96
C MET A 107 -1.55 13.73 -22.47
N GLY A 108 -2.51 14.07 -21.61
CA GLY A 108 -3.89 14.36 -22.02
C GLY A 108 -4.07 15.65 -22.83
N GLN A 109 -3.14 16.60 -22.73
CA GLN A 109 -3.16 17.87 -23.46
C GLN A 109 -2.40 17.81 -24.79
N ARG A 110 -1.39 16.94 -24.90
CA ARG A 110 -0.58 16.81 -26.12
C ARG A 110 -1.38 16.13 -27.23
N ARG A 111 -1.25 16.66 -28.45
CA ARG A 111 -1.95 16.14 -29.65
C ARG A 111 -1.09 15.21 -30.51
N THR A 112 0.21 15.10 -30.23
CA THR A 112 1.13 14.32 -31.05
C THR A 112 1.60 13.06 -30.34
N ALA A 113 1.64 11.96 -31.10
CA ALA A 113 2.13 10.68 -30.63
C ALA A 113 3.57 10.75 -30.10
N ALA A 114 4.45 11.49 -30.78
CA ALA A 114 5.84 11.68 -30.36
C ALA A 114 5.98 12.35 -28.99
N ALA A 115 5.17 13.38 -28.70
CA ALA A 115 5.20 14.05 -27.40
C ALA A 115 4.71 13.12 -26.29
N THR A 116 3.62 12.38 -26.53
CA THR A 116 3.10 11.38 -25.57
C THR A 116 4.12 10.27 -25.33
N ALA A 117 4.80 9.79 -26.37
CA ALA A 117 5.84 8.76 -26.26
C ALA A 117 7.02 9.23 -25.39
N GLY A 118 7.48 10.47 -25.58
CA GLY A 118 8.54 11.06 -24.76
C GLY A 118 8.15 11.21 -23.29
N LEU A 119 6.93 11.67 -23.01
CA LEU A 119 6.42 11.79 -21.64
C LEU A 119 6.28 10.42 -20.94
N ALA A 120 5.78 9.41 -21.67
CA ALA A 120 5.65 8.05 -21.16
C ALA A 120 7.02 7.41 -20.86
N ALA A 121 8.01 7.60 -21.74
CA ALA A 121 9.39 7.17 -21.48
C ALA A 121 9.99 7.87 -20.25
N GLY A 122 9.77 9.18 -20.11
CA GLY A 122 10.18 9.94 -18.92
C GLY A 122 9.59 9.36 -17.64
N LEU A 123 8.29 9.08 -17.59
CA LEU A 123 7.65 8.43 -16.44
C LEU A 123 8.25 7.05 -16.13
N ALA A 124 8.51 6.24 -17.17
CA ALA A 124 9.10 4.92 -16.99
C ALA A 124 10.44 4.98 -16.25
N ASP A 125 11.29 5.94 -16.59
CA ASP A 125 12.61 6.10 -15.98
C ASP A 125 12.54 6.67 -14.56
N ARG A 126 11.56 7.54 -14.28
CA ARG A 126 11.27 8.04 -12.92
C ARG A 126 10.83 6.91 -12.00
N PHE A 127 9.93 6.04 -12.45
CA PHE A 127 9.51 4.85 -11.70
C PHE A 127 10.70 3.92 -11.41
N ALA A 128 11.56 3.66 -12.40
CA ALA A 128 12.74 2.83 -12.22
C ALA A 128 13.73 3.43 -11.19
N THR A 129 13.95 4.75 -11.27
CA THR A 129 14.82 5.49 -10.34
C THR A 129 14.26 5.47 -8.91
N ALA A 130 12.94 5.67 -8.75
CA ALA A 130 12.27 5.62 -7.47
C ALA A 130 12.34 4.22 -6.84
N ALA A 131 12.12 3.16 -7.64
CA ALA A 131 12.25 1.78 -7.19
C ALA A 131 13.68 1.47 -6.73
N ALA A 132 14.70 1.90 -7.49
CA ALA A 132 16.11 1.75 -7.11
C ALA A 132 16.43 2.50 -5.81
N SER A 133 15.96 3.74 -5.68
CA SER A 133 16.15 4.56 -4.47
C SER A 133 15.48 3.91 -3.25
N LEU A 134 14.26 3.43 -3.40
CA LEU A 134 13.52 2.77 -2.32
C LEU A 134 14.24 1.51 -1.81
N ARG A 135 14.88 0.72 -2.69
CA ARG A 135 15.68 -0.45 -2.29
C ARG A 135 16.85 -0.11 -1.37
N THR A 136 17.40 1.10 -1.46
CA THR A 136 18.51 1.55 -0.61
C THR A 136 18.06 1.93 0.80
N ILE A 137 16.75 2.15 1.00
CA ILE A 137 16.19 2.47 2.31
C ILE A 137 16.00 1.16 3.08
N GLN A 138 16.65 1.06 4.24
CA GLN A 138 16.47 -0.10 5.12
C GLN A 138 15.10 -0.04 5.79
N ALA A 139 14.22 -0.97 5.41
CA ALA A 139 12.91 -1.13 6.03
C ALA A 139 13.00 -1.80 7.41
N PRO A 140 12.22 -1.35 8.41
CA PRO A 140 11.97 -2.13 9.62
C PRO A 140 11.27 -3.44 9.24
N VAL A 141 11.44 -4.48 10.08
CA VAL A 141 10.95 -5.85 9.80
C VAL A 141 9.48 -5.85 9.37
N ALA A 142 8.62 -5.13 10.09
CA ALA A 142 7.19 -5.01 9.81
C ALA A 142 6.86 -4.44 8.42
N ALA A 143 7.74 -3.62 7.83
CA ALA A 143 7.50 -2.93 6.56
C ALA A 143 8.23 -3.56 5.37
N ARG A 144 9.05 -4.61 5.56
CA ARG A 144 9.87 -5.21 4.49
C ARG A 144 9.03 -5.76 3.33
N ALA A 145 7.97 -6.50 3.65
CA ALA A 145 7.08 -7.05 2.63
C ALA A 145 6.35 -5.94 1.85
N ALA A 146 5.88 -4.91 2.54
CA ALA A 146 5.25 -3.75 1.92
C ALA A 146 6.22 -2.97 1.01
N GLN A 147 7.48 -2.79 1.44
CA GLN A 147 8.52 -2.16 0.62
C GLN A 147 8.80 -2.99 -0.64
N ALA A 148 8.95 -4.30 -0.52
CA ALA A 148 9.16 -5.18 -1.67
C ALA A 148 7.98 -5.08 -2.67
N ALA A 149 6.74 -5.17 -2.17
CA ALA A 149 5.55 -5.03 -3.00
C ALA A 149 5.46 -3.67 -3.71
N LEU A 150 5.83 -2.59 -3.03
CA LEU A 150 5.86 -1.24 -3.61
C LEU A 150 6.94 -1.10 -4.69
N VAL A 151 8.13 -1.65 -4.45
CA VAL A 151 9.21 -1.70 -5.46
C VAL A 151 8.72 -2.46 -6.70
N ASP A 152 8.12 -3.64 -6.54
CA ASP A 152 7.61 -4.45 -7.65
C ASP A 152 6.47 -3.75 -8.41
N ALA A 153 5.63 -2.99 -7.70
CA ALA A 153 4.58 -2.19 -8.30
C ALA A 153 5.16 -1.02 -9.10
N MET A 154 6.12 -0.27 -8.55
CA MET A 154 6.81 0.80 -9.26
C MET A 154 7.45 0.30 -10.56
N GLU A 155 8.12 -0.85 -10.53
CA GLU A 155 8.75 -1.41 -11.73
C GLU A 155 7.74 -1.88 -12.77
N ARG A 156 6.62 -2.49 -12.36
CA ARG A 156 5.52 -2.86 -13.27
C ARG A 156 4.91 -1.63 -13.93
N THR A 157 4.68 -0.57 -13.17
CA THR A 157 4.17 0.70 -13.68
C THR A 157 5.15 1.33 -14.66
N GLY A 158 6.45 1.36 -14.33
CA GLY A 158 7.48 1.85 -15.24
C GLY A 158 7.53 1.07 -16.56
N ARG A 159 7.45 -0.27 -16.51
CA ARG A 159 7.36 -1.10 -17.74
C ARG A 159 6.12 -0.80 -18.58
N SER A 160 4.97 -0.59 -17.93
CA SER A 160 3.71 -0.27 -18.62
C SER A 160 3.78 1.08 -19.34
N TYR A 161 4.40 2.08 -18.70
CA TYR A 161 4.66 3.37 -19.34
C TYR A 161 5.64 3.27 -20.51
N ARG A 162 6.69 2.44 -20.40
CA ARG A 162 7.61 2.19 -21.52
C ARG A 162 6.93 1.51 -22.70
N ALA A 163 6.02 0.56 -22.42
CA ALA A 163 5.21 -0.10 -23.44
C ALA A 163 4.26 0.90 -24.12
N LEU A 164 3.58 1.76 -23.36
CA LEU A 164 2.75 2.85 -23.89
C LEU A 164 3.56 3.75 -24.83
N GLY A 165 4.75 4.20 -24.40
CA GLY A 165 5.58 5.07 -25.24
C GLY A 165 6.01 4.42 -26.55
N SER A 166 6.34 3.12 -26.51
CA SER A 166 6.70 2.34 -27.70
C SER A 166 5.52 2.16 -28.65
N ALA A 167 4.34 1.78 -28.12
CA ALA A 167 3.14 1.54 -28.91
C ALA A 167 2.61 2.83 -29.55
N VAL A 168 2.58 3.94 -28.81
CA VAL A 168 2.16 5.24 -29.35
C VAL A 168 3.15 5.74 -30.41
N GLY A 169 4.45 5.51 -30.21
CA GLY A 169 5.47 5.86 -31.21
C GLY A 169 5.30 5.10 -32.53
N ALA A 170 4.89 3.83 -32.49
CA ALA A 170 4.73 2.99 -33.67
C ALA A 170 3.35 3.12 -34.34
N GLU A 171 2.28 3.19 -33.56
CA GLU A 171 0.88 3.04 -34.01
C GLU A 171 0.01 4.29 -33.77
N GLY A 172 0.59 5.35 -33.22
CA GLY A 172 -0.12 6.59 -32.91
C GLY A 172 -1.27 6.37 -31.93
N SER A 173 -2.49 6.75 -32.32
CA SER A 173 -3.68 6.62 -31.47
C SER A 173 -4.14 5.18 -31.26
N GLY A 174 -3.81 4.24 -32.17
CA GLY A 174 -4.13 2.82 -32.01
C GLY A 174 -3.38 2.19 -30.83
N GLY A 175 -2.08 2.48 -30.74
CA GLY A 175 -1.23 2.00 -29.64
C GLY A 175 -1.64 2.57 -28.28
N LEU A 176 -2.17 3.80 -28.23
CA LEU A 176 -2.70 4.41 -27.01
C LEU A 176 -3.89 3.61 -26.47
N ALA A 177 -4.87 3.28 -27.33
CA ALA A 177 -6.08 2.58 -26.92
C ALA A 177 -5.79 1.17 -26.36
N VAL A 178 -4.79 0.48 -26.91
CA VAL A 178 -4.40 -0.88 -26.48
C VAL A 178 -3.65 -0.87 -25.14
N THR A 179 -2.79 0.11 -24.91
CA THR A 179 -1.90 0.12 -23.74
C THR A 179 -2.46 0.88 -22.54
N GLN A 180 -3.43 1.76 -22.75
CA GLN A 180 -4.04 2.56 -21.67
C GLN A 180 -4.67 1.72 -20.54
N PRO A 181 -5.39 0.60 -20.80
CA PRO A 181 -5.89 -0.28 -19.74
C PRO A 181 -4.77 -0.90 -18.89
N GLN A 182 -3.64 -1.27 -19.52
CA GLN A 182 -2.49 -1.87 -18.82
C GLN A 182 -1.83 -0.87 -17.87
N VAL A 183 -1.69 0.39 -18.31
CA VAL A 183 -1.18 1.47 -17.47
C VAL A 183 -2.12 1.71 -16.28
N ALA A 184 -3.44 1.75 -16.51
CA ALA A 184 -4.42 1.93 -15.45
C ALA A 184 -4.39 0.79 -14.41
N GLU A 185 -4.27 -0.45 -14.85
CA GLU A 185 -4.14 -1.61 -13.95
C GLU A 185 -2.84 -1.56 -13.13
N ALA A 186 -1.71 -1.21 -13.75
CA ALA A 186 -0.44 -1.09 -13.05
C ALA A 186 -0.47 0.02 -11.99
N GLU A 187 -1.11 1.15 -12.28
CA GLU A 187 -1.29 2.23 -11.30
C GLU A 187 -2.22 1.85 -10.15
N LEU A 188 -3.29 1.12 -10.41
CA LEU A 188 -4.11 0.56 -9.33
C LEU A 188 -3.29 -0.40 -8.44
N GLY A 189 -2.38 -1.17 -9.04
CA GLY A 189 -1.43 -2.01 -8.31
C GLY A 189 -0.47 -1.19 -7.42
N LEU A 190 0.00 -0.05 -7.92
CA LEU A 190 0.83 0.89 -7.16
C LEU A 190 0.06 1.50 -5.98
N ASP A 191 -1.17 1.97 -6.22
CA ASP A 191 -2.00 2.58 -5.18
C ASP A 191 -2.28 1.56 -4.06
N ARG A 192 -2.63 0.31 -4.40
CA ARG A 192 -2.80 -0.79 -3.41
C ARG A 192 -1.52 -1.08 -2.61
N ALA A 193 -0.35 -1.00 -3.25
CA ALA A 193 0.91 -1.18 -2.55
C ALA A 193 1.17 -0.03 -1.54
N LEU A 194 0.76 1.20 -1.87
CA LEU A 194 0.81 2.34 -0.96
C LEU A 194 -0.19 2.22 0.18
N GLU A 195 -1.42 1.75 -0.09
CA GLU A 195 -2.43 1.49 0.94
C GLU A 195 -1.94 0.49 1.99
N THR A 196 -1.09 -0.47 1.61
CA THR A 196 -0.47 -1.43 2.53
C THR A 196 0.36 -0.72 3.61
N PHE A 197 1.03 0.40 3.31
CA PHE A 197 1.78 1.18 4.31
C PHE A 197 0.86 1.86 5.33
N ALA A 198 -0.31 2.34 4.91
CA ALA A 198 -1.31 2.89 5.82
C ALA A 198 -1.86 1.82 6.78
N LEU A 199 -2.02 0.58 6.31
CA LEU A 199 -2.37 -0.58 7.14
C LEU A 199 -1.29 -0.97 8.15
N LEU A 200 -0.06 -0.48 7.99
CA LEU A 200 1.05 -0.64 8.93
C LEU A 200 1.23 0.57 9.86
N GLY A 201 0.34 1.57 9.78
CA GLY A 201 0.38 2.78 10.60
C GLY A 201 1.27 3.90 10.05
N TYR A 202 1.87 3.74 8.87
CA TYR A 202 2.54 4.86 8.21
C TYR A 202 1.49 5.80 7.66
N LYS A 203 1.54 7.06 8.07
CA LYS A 203 0.73 8.10 7.43
C LYS A 203 1.25 8.29 6.01
N HIS A 204 0.35 8.40 5.04
CA HIS A 204 0.70 8.90 3.72
C HIS A 204 1.50 10.19 3.91
N ALA A 205 2.68 10.26 3.30
CA ALA A 205 3.34 11.52 3.07
C ALA A 205 2.65 12.24 1.91
#